data_AF-A0A7C4DQI4-F1
#
_entry.id   AF-A0A7C4DQI4-F1
#
_cell.length_a   1.000
_cell.length_b   1.000
_cell.length_c   1.000
_cell.angle_alpha   90.00
_cell.angle_beta   90.00
_cell.angle_gamma   90.00
#
_symmetry.space_group_name_H-M   'P 1'
#
loop_
_entity.id
_entity.type
_entity.pdbx_description
1 polymer ?
#
loop_
_entity_poly.entity_id
_entity_poly.type
_entity_poly.pdbx_seq_one_letter_code
_entity_poly.pdbx_strand_id
1 'polypeptide(L)' 'MNIASHPSRVAVASRLQTFMARCRAVGLKVTPQRSEIFRQLTASDEHPDAETIFRRVRNRLPAISFNTVYQTL' A
#
# COMPACT_ATOMS: atom_id res chain seq x y z
N MET A 1 20.05 -3.45 16.42
CA MET A 1 18.99 -2.65 17.08
C MET A 1 18.39 -1.75 16.00
N ASN A 2 17.37 -2.19 15.27
CA ASN A 2 16.73 -1.36 14.25
C ASN A 2 15.34 -0.99 14.77
N ILE A 3 15.18 0.25 15.21
CA ILE A 3 13.89 0.77 15.62
C ILE A 3 13.15 1.07 14.33
N ALA A 4 12.45 0.08 13.78
CA ALA A 4 11.55 0.30 12.65
C ALA A 4 10.45 1.25 13.12
N SER A 5 10.61 2.55 12.81
CA SER A 5 9.67 3.60 13.13
C SER A 5 8.35 3.32 12.42
N HIS A 6 7.39 2.78 13.16
CA HIS A 6 6.05 2.56 12.62
C HIS A 6 5.27 3.87 12.69
N PRO A 7 4.81 4.42 11.55
CA PRO A 7 3.98 5.62 11.57
C PRO A 7 2.69 5.36 12.36
N SER A 8 2.21 6.38 13.07
CA SER A 8 0.92 6.30 13.77
C SER A 8 -0.21 5.97 12.79
N ARG A 9 -1.28 5.32 13.27
CA ARG A 9 -2.45 4.99 12.44
C ARG A 9 -3.04 6.22 11.74
N VAL A 10 -2.97 7.39 12.40
CA VAL A 10 -3.40 8.68 11.86
C VAL A 10 -2.50 9.12 10.70
N ALA A 11 -1.18 8.99 10.86
CA ALA A 11 -0.22 9.33 9.80
C ALA A 11 -0.43 8.45 8.54
N VAL A 12 -0.62 7.14 8.71
CA VAL A 12 -0.91 6.22 7.60
C VAL A 12 -2.20 6.62 6.87
N ALA A 13 -3.27 6.89 7.62
CA ALA A 13 -4.55 7.30 7.06
C ALA A 13 -4.43 8.62 6.26
N SER A 14 -3.68 9.59 6.79
CA SER A 14 -3.43 10.86 6.09
C SER A 14 -2.68 10.65 4.78
N ARG A 15 -1.60 9.86 4.77
CA ARG A 15 -0.83 9.55 3.56
C ARG A 15 -1.71 8.86 2.51
N LEU A 16 -2.57 7.93 2.95
CA LEU A 16 -3.51 7.23 2.07
C LEU A 16 -4.54 8.20 1.45
N GLN A 17 -5.10 9.12 2.24
CA GLN A 17 -6.02 10.13 1.72
C GLN A 17 -5.34 11.04 0.68
N THR A 18 -4.11 11.50 0.94
CA THR A 18 -3.35 12.30 -0.02
C THR A 18 -3.09 11.54 -1.32
N PHE A 19 -2.73 10.26 -1.24
CA PHE A 19 -2.56 9.40 -2.42
C PHE A 19 -3.85 9.26 -3.23
N MET A 20 -4.97 8.95 -2.57
CA MET A 20 -6.27 8.82 -3.23
C MET A 20 -6.71 10.12 -3.90
N ALA A 21 -6.48 11.27 -3.25
CA ALA A 21 -6.78 12.58 -3.82
C ALA A 21 -5.95 12.84 -5.08
N ARG A 22 -4.64 12.54 -5.05
CA ARG A 22 -3.76 12.66 -6.23
C ARG A 22 -4.20 11.75 -7.36
N CYS A 23 -4.50 10.48 -7.08
CA CYS A 23 -5.01 9.56 -8.11
C CYS A 23 -6.27 10.10 -8.78
N ARG A 24 -7.25 10.57 -7.99
CA ARG A 24 -8.48 11.15 -8.54
C ARG A 24 -8.23 12.39 -9.39
N ALA A 25 -7.32 13.27 -8.95
CA ALA A 25 -6.98 14.49 -9.67
C ALA A 25 -6.39 14.22 -11.07
N VAL A 26 -5.70 13.09 -11.26
CA VAL A 26 -5.14 12.68 -12.56
C VAL A 26 -5.98 11.63 -13.29
N GLY A 27 -7.21 11.38 -12.85
CA GLY A 27 -8.11 10.40 -13.47
C GLY A 27 -7.74 8.93 -13.25
N LEU A 28 -6.81 8.64 -12.33
CA LEU A 28 -6.45 7.27 -11.98
C LEU A 28 -7.50 6.64 -11.06
N LYS A 29 -7.98 5.45 -11.45
CA LYS A 29 -8.95 4.68 -10.66
C LYS A 29 -8.33 4.23 -9.33
N VAL A 30 -8.98 4.60 -8.23
CA VAL A 30 -8.66 4.13 -6.88
C VAL A 30 -9.42 2.84 -6.63
N THR A 31 -8.78 1.68 -6.84
CA THR A 31 -9.37 0.36 -6.57
C THR A 31 -9.05 -0.10 -5.13
N PRO A 32 -9.83 -1.06 -4.58
CA PRO A 32 -9.52 -1.67 -3.28
C PRO A 32 -8.12 -2.30 -3.24
N GLN A 33 -7.69 -2.94 -4.32
CA GLN A 33 -6.36 -3.55 -4.42
C GLN A 33 -5.25 -2.48 -4.32
N ARG A 34 -5.37 -1.41 -5.12
CA ARG A 34 -4.38 -0.31 -5.15
C ARG A 34 -4.28 0.37 -3.79
N SER A 35 -5.42 0.57 -3.15
CA SER A 35 -5.51 1.19 -1.81
C SER A 35 -4.83 0.32 -0.75
N GLU A 36 -5.04 -0.99 -0.79
CA GLU A 36 -4.45 -1.91 0.18
C GLU A 36 -2.93 -2.10 -0.03
N ILE A 37 -2.46 -2.14 -1.28
CA ILE A 37 -1.03 -2.13 -1.62
C ILE A 37 -0.38 -0.86 -1.06
N PHE A 38 -0.97 0.31 -1.31
CA PHE A 38 -0.43 1.58 -0.79
C PHE A 38 -0.46 1.67 0.73
N ARG A 39 -1.49 1.10 1.38
CA ARG A 39 -1.56 1.02 2.84
C ARG A 39 -0.42 0.17 3.41
N GLN A 40 -0.04 -0.93 2.74
CA GLN A 40 1.12 -1.74 3.16
C GLN A 40 2.43 -0.99 2.99
N LEU A 41 2.61 -0.28 1.88
CA LEU A 41 3.80 0.55 1.62
C LEU A 41 3.96 1.71 2.61
N THR A 42 2.87 2.24 3.15
CA THR A 42 2.90 3.38 4.07
C THR A 42 2.86 2.98 5.55
N ALA A 43 2.70 1.69 5.86
CA ALA A 43 2.59 1.18 7.23
C ALA A 43 3.93 1.02 7.95
N SER A 44 5.05 1.12 7.23
CA SER A 44 6.40 0.95 7.75
C SER A 44 7.37 1.74 6.87
N ASP A 45 8.49 2.18 7.44
CA ASP A 45 9.61 2.76 6.69
C ASP A 45 10.56 1.67 6.15
N GLU A 46 10.21 0.39 6.30
CA GLU A 46 10.87 -0.71 5.61
C GLU A 46 10.68 -0.63 4.09
N HIS A 47 11.63 -1.20 3.35
CA HIS A 47 11.57 -1.34 1.90
C HIS A 47 11.34 -2.81 1.51
N PRO A 48 10.10 -3.34 1.61
CA PRO A 48 9.80 -4.70 1.21
C PRO A 48 9.85 -4.85 -0.32
N ASP A 49 10.30 -6.01 -0.79
CA ASP A 49 10.15 -6.41 -2.19
C ASP A 49 8.68 -6.69 -2.57
N ALA A 50 8.43 -6.80 -3.88
CA ALA A 50 7.10 -7.05 -4.42
C ALA A 50 6.46 -8.34 -3.90
N GLU A 51 7.27 -9.40 -3.67
CA GLU A 51 6.79 -10.68 -3.14
C GLU A 51 6.33 -10.56 -1.69
N THR A 52 7.08 -9.82 -0.88
CA THR A 52 6.75 -9.54 0.52
C THR A 52 5.49 -8.70 0.61
N ILE A 53 5.33 -7.70 -0.26
CA ILE A 53 4.07 -6.94 -0.37
C ILE A 53 2.92 -7.87 -0.77
N PHE A 54 3.11 -8.72 -1.79
CA PHE A 54 2.10 -9.67 -2.22
C PHE A 54 1.64 -10.60 -1.09
N ARG A 55 2.57 -11.22 -0.35
CA ARG A 55 2.25 -12.06 0.80
C ARG A 55 1.48 -11.29 1.87
N ARG A 56 1.89 -10.06 2.19
CA ARG A 56 1.22 -9.19 3.19
C ARG A 56 -0.19 -8.78 2.75
N VAL A 57 -0.39 -8.43 1.48
CA VAL A 57 -1.68 -8.00 0.92
C VAL A 57 -2.65 -9.17 0.77
N ARG A 58 -2.17 -10.34 0.33
CA ARG A 58 -3.00 -11.53 0.09
C ARG A 58 -3.75 -12.00 1.34
N ASN A 59 -3.18 -11.76 2.53
CA ASN A 59 -3.84 -12.02 3.81
C ASN A 59 -5.15 -11.25 4.00
N ARG A 60 -5.30 -10.09 3.34
CA ARG A 60 -6.51 -9.25 3.39
C ARG A 60 -7.31 -9.28 2.09
N LEU A 61 -6.65 -9.54 0.96
CA LEU A 61 -7.26 -9.65 -0.37
C LEU A 61 -6.87 -10.99 -1.00
N PRO A 62 -7.52 -12.11 -0.66
CA PRO A 62 -7.11 -13.46 -1.10
C PRO A 62 -7.11 -13.64 -2.62
N ALA A 63 -7.95 -12.89 -3.34
CA ALA A 63 -8.10 -12.94 -4.80
C ALA A 63 -7.08 -12.06 -5.56
N ILE A 64 -6.18 -11.37 -4.86
CA ILE A 64 -5.16 -10.54 -5.54
C ILE A 64 -4.14 -11.42 -6.27
N SER A 65 -3.74 -11.00 -7.47
CA SER A 65 -2.65 -11.64 -8.20
C SER A 65 -1.31 -10.97 -7.89
N PHE A 66 -0.20 -11.72 -8.04
CA PHE A 66 1.14 -11.14 -7.96
C PHE A 66 1.35 -10.05 -9.03
N ASN A 67 0.85 -10.27 -10.25
CA ASN A 67 0.90 -9.29 -11.34
C ASN A 67 0.21 -7.96 -10.96
N THR A 68 -0.90 -8.01 -10.22
CA THR A 68 -1.57 -6.79 -9.71
C THR A 68 -0.67 -5.98 -8.79
N VAL A 69 0.10 -6.64 -7.93
CA VAL A 69 1.08 -5.97 -7.07
C VAL A 69 2.18 -5.36 -7.93
N TYR A 70 2.77 -6.15 -8.82
CA TYR A 70 3.88 -5.71 -9.68
C TYR A 70 3.53 -4.49 -10.54
N GLN A 71 2.35 -4.47 -11.16
CA GLN A 71 1.87 -3.34 -11.98
C GLN A 71 1.50 -2.08 -11.16
N THR A 72 1.39 -2.22 -9.84
CA THR A 72 1.00 -1.11 -8.95
C THR A 72 2.19 -0.38 -8.35
N LEU A 73 3.31 -1.08 -8.14
CA LEU A 73 4.57 -0.53 -7.62
C LEU A 73 5.26 0.33 -8.68
#